data_AF-A0A961GHB4-F1
#
_entry.id   AF-A0A961GHB4-F1
#
_cell.length_a   1.000
_cell.length_b   1.000
_cell.length_c   1.000
_cell.angle_alpha   90.00
_cell.angle_beta   90.00
_cell.angle_gamma   90.00
#
_symmetry.space_group_name_H-M   'P 1'
#
loop_
_entity.id
_entity.type
_entity.pdbx_description
1 polymer ?
#
loop_
_entity_poly.entity_id
_entity_poly.type
_entity_poly.pdbx_seq_one_letter_code
_entity_poly.pdbx_strand_id
1 'polypeptide(L)'
;MPLEGFPYTWTRDDVEHPYDPMVFTDAAEEFVWCRVLVTYPNGKTRTCTGDYLNVGSPTPVLCCGIEEAASELGLLHLLSDEGLYLKVCREVDRQLSWRPVVLLSCPEFRIKLDLVEPQ
;
A
#
# COMPACT_ATOMS: atom_id res chain seq x y z
N MET A 1 22.36 11.51 0.99
CA MET A 1 21.76 12.72 1.59
C MET A 1 20.37 12.86 0.96
N PRO A 2 19.30 13.13 1.73
CA PRO A 2 17.99 13.40 1.17
C PRO A 2 18.08 14.50 0.12
N LEU A 3 17.42 14.34 -1.03
CA LEU A 3 17.28 15.42 -1.99
C LEU A 3 16.25 16.41 -1.45
N GLU A 4 16.57 17.70 -1.52
CA GLU A 4 15.73 18.77 -1.00
C GLU A 4 14.33 18.69 -1.65
N GLY A 5 13.27 18.60 -0.83
CA GLY A 5 11.89 18.44 -1.31
C GLY A 5 11.40 17.01 -1.51
N PHE A 6 12.24 15.98 -1.28
CA PHE A 6 11.86 14.57 -1.41
C PHE A 6 11.93 13.82 -0.08
N PRO A 7 11.08 12.80 0.15
CA PRO A 7 11.14 11.96 1.34
C PRO A 7 12.54 11.39 1.61
N TYR A 8 12.94 11.26 2.88
CA TYR A 8 14.30 10.90 3.31
C TYR A 8 14.85 9.56 2.75
N THR A 9 13.96 8.73 2.19
CA THR A 9 14.24 7.40 1.66
C THR A 9 14.45 7.34 0.15
N TRP A 10 14.28 8.44 -0.60
CA TRP A 10 14.47 8.45 -2.05
C TRP A 10 15.96 8.40 -2.40
N THR A 11 16.34 7.46 -3.27
CA THR A 11 17.66 7.46 -3.91
C THR A 11 17.68 8.42 -5.10
N ARG A 12 18.86 8.65 -5.67
CA ARG A 12 18.98 9.48 -6.88
C ARG A 12 18.27 8.85 -8.08
N ASP A 13 18.31 7.53 -8.18
CA ASP A 13 17.66 6.77 -9.25
C ASP A 13 16.12 6.88 -9.14
N ASP A 14 15.57 6.83 -7.92
CA ASP A 14 14.12 7.01 -7.69
C ASP A 14 13.64 8.42 -8.07
N VAL A 15 14.48 9.44 -7.88
CA VAL A 15 14.18 10.82 -8.33
C VAL A 15 14.31 10.95 -9.84
N GLU A 16 15.30 10.30 -10.45
CA GLU A 16 15.54 10.35 -11.90
C GLU A 16 14.52 9.51 -12.68
N HIS A 17 13.96 8.46 -12.06
CA HIS A 17 13.01 7.53 -12.65
C HIS A 17 11.83 7.24 -11.69
N PRO A 18 10.98 8.23 -11.39
CA PRO A 18 9.82 8.01 -10.55
C PRO A 18 8.91 6.96 -11.18
N TYR A 19 8.42 6.01 -10.38
CA TYR A 19 7.46 5.05 -10.87
C TYR A 19 6.15 5.76 -11.22
N ASP A 20 5.49 5.31 -12.29
CA ASP A 20 4.20 5.87 -12.73
C ASP A 20 3.05 5.11 -12.05
N PRO A 21 2.25 5.75 -11.17
CA PRO A 21 1.11 5.10 -10.55
C PRO A 21 -0.09 4.93 -11.50
N MET A 22 -0.14 5.66 -12.61
CA MET A 22 -1.28 5.66 -13.54
C MET A 22 -1.45 4.34 -14.29
N VAL A 23 -0.40 3.53 -14.38
CA VAL A 23 -0.51 2.19 -15.01
C VAL A 23 -1.33 1.21 -14.16
N PHE A 24 -1.59 1.56 -12.90
CA PHE A 24 -2.33 0.74 -11.94
C PHE A 24 -3.73 1.31 -11.64
N THR A 25 -4.11 2.42 -12.27
CA THR A 25 -5.43 3.04 -12.06
C THR A 25 -6.50 2.39 -12.91
N ASP A 26 -7.72 2.39 -12.40
CA ASP A 26 -8.90 2.00 -13.17
C ASP A 26 -9.17 2.98 -14.34
N ALA A 27 -10.10 2.62 -15.23
CA ALA A 27 -10.41 3.41 -16.41
C ALA A 27 -10.99 4.81 -16.10
N ALA A 28 -11.53 5.00 -14.89
CA ALA A 28 -12.02 6.29 -14.41
C ALA A 28 -10.91 7.16 -13.77
N GLU A 29 -9.70 6.61 -13.57
CA GLU A 29 -8.60 7.25 -12.86
C GLU A 29 -8.98 7.67 -11.42
N GLU A 30 -9.85 6.90 -10.77
CA GLU A 30 -10.32 7.16 -9.41
C GLU A 30 -9.61 6.25 -8.39
N PHE A 31 -9.43 4.98 -8.75
CA PHE A 31 -8.90 3.96 -7.85
C PHE A 31 -7.68 3.26 -8.42
N VAL A 32 -6.79 2.85 -7.53
CA VAL A 32 -5.54 2.15 -7.82
C VAL A 32 -5.65 0.71 -7.36
N TRP A 33 -5.38 -0.21 -8.28
CA TRP A 33 -5.43 -1.64 -8.00
C TRP A 33 -4.19 -2.13 -7.27
N CYS A 34 -4.42 -2.95 -6.26
CA CYS A 34 -3.35 -3.61 -5.54
C CYS A 34 -3.71 -5.03 -5.13
N ARG A 35 -2.67 -5.83 -4.97
CA ARG A 35 -2.74 -7.17 -4.39
C ARG A 35 -2.12 -7.15 -3.02
N VAL A 36 -2.88 -7.58 -2.02
CA VAL A 36 -2.41 -7.70 -0.63
C VAL A 36 -2.18 -9.17 -0.31
N LEU A 37 -0.96 -9.52 0.09
CA LEU A 37 -0.53 -10.84 0.51
C LEU A 37 -0.14 -10.81 1.98
N VAL A 38 -0.84 -11.58 2.80
CA VAL A 38 -0.54 -11.80 4.22
C VAL A 38 0.18 -13.13 4.37
N THR A 39 1.33 -13.14 5.05
CA THR A 39 2.09 -14.35 5.39
C THR A 39 2.16 -14.52 6.89
N TYR A 40 1.63 -15.64 7.40
CA TYR A 40 1.66 -15.99 8.82
C TYR A 40 2.96 -16.72 9.21
N PRO A 41 3.34 -16.74 10.50
CA PRO A 41 4.53 -17.44 10.99
C PRO A 41 4.58 -18.93 10.66
N ASN A 42 3.41 -19.57 10.51
CA ASN A 42 3.29 -20.97 10.11
C ASN A 42 3.43 -21.20 8.59
N GLY A 43 3.75 -20.15 7.81
CA GLY A 43 3.90 -20.19 6.36
C GLY A 43 2.59 -20.15 5.58
N LYS A 44 1.42 -20.17 6.23
CA LYS A 44 0.14 -19.98 5.54
C LYS A 44 0.07 -18.57 4.97
N THR A 45 -0.60 -18.44 3.83
CA THR A 45 -0.83 -17.16 3.18
C THR A 45 -2.31 -16.90 2.95
N ARG A 46 -2.68 -15.62 2.90
CA ARG A 46 -3.97 -15.13 2.42
C ARG A 46 -3.72 -14.00 1.45
N THR A 47 -4.53 -13.92 0.40
CA THR A 47 -4.37 -12.92 -0.65
C THR A 47 -5.72 -12.37 -1.05
N CYS A 48 -5.81 -11.06 -1.26
CA CYS A 48 -6.91 -10.42 -1.98
C CYS A 48 -6.33 -9.47 -3.04
N THR A 49 -7.15 -9.08 -3.99
CA THR A 49 -6.79 -8.14 -5.07
C THR A 49 -8.00 -7.29 -5.38
N GLY A 50 -7.81 -5.98 -5.39
CA GLY A 50 -8.89 -5.03 -5.59
C GLY A 50 -8.37 -3.59 -5.62
N ASP A 51 -9.31 -2.68 -5.82
CA ASP A 51 -9.17 -1.24 -5.95
C ASP A 51 -9.10 -0.53 -4.58
N TYR A 52 -8.30 -1.08 -3.66
CA TYR A 52 -8.25 -0.64 -2.26
C TYR A 52 -7.52 0.70 -2.01
N LEU A 53 -6.99 1.33 -3.06
CA LEU A 53 -6.23 2.57 -2.98
C LEU A 53 -6.93 3.64 -3.81
N ASN A 54 -6.85 4.89 -3.38
CA ASN A 54 -7.32 6.03 -4.17
C ASN A 54 -6.16 6.64 -4.95
N VAL A 55 -6.47 7.22 -6.11
CA VAL A 55 -5.55 8.15 -6.77
C VAL A 55 -5.30 9.35 -5.86
N GLY A 56 -4.03 9.56 -5.50
CA GLY A 56 -3.59 10.74 -4.74
C GLY A 56 -2.79 11.69 -5.61
N SER A 57 -2.43 12.85 -5.05
CA SER A 57 -1.58 13.85 -5.72
C SER A 57 -0.25 13.96 -4.98
N PRO A 58 0.87 13.39 -5.48
CA PRO A 58 1.06 12.69 -6.77
C PRO A 58 1.02 11.15 -6.70
N THR A 59 0.86 10.54 -5.53
CA THR A 59 1.00 9.08 -5.35
C THR A 59 -0.26 8.46 -4.74
N PRO A 60 -0.51 7.14 -4.93
CA PRO A 60 -1.66 6.47 -4.36
C PRO A 60 -1.69 6.56 -2.84
N VAL A 61 -2.89 6.63 -2.27
CA VAL A 61 -3.11 6.75 -0.83
C VAL A 61 -4.08 5.70 -0.32
N LEU A 62 -3.78 5.15 0.85
CA LEU A 62 -4.61 4.19 1.56
C LEU A 62 -5.65 4.94 2.39
N CYS A 63 -6.80 5.20 1.75
CA CYS A 63 -7.99 5.74 2.38
C CYS A 63 -8.82 4.60 3.02
N CYS A 64 -10.14 4.59 2.81
CA CYS A 64 -11.05 3.60 3.41
C CYS A 64 -10.87 2.17 2.87
N GLY A 65 -10.18 1.98 1.74
CA GLY A 65 -9.98 0.64 1.15
C GLY A 65 -9.18 -0.34 2.04
N ILE A 66 -8.51 0.16 3.08
CA ILE A 66 -7.95 -0.69 4.14
C ILE A 66 -9.01 -1.55 4.83
N GLU A 67 -10.23 -1.03 5.02
CA GLU A 67 -11.32 -1.76 5.70
C GLU A 67 -11.83 -2.91 4.83
N GLU A 68 -11.95 -2.67 3.53
CA GLU A 68 -12.37 -3.67 2.55
C GLU A 68 -11.33 -4.79 2.43
N ALA A 69 -10.06 -4.43 2.23
CA ALA A 69 -8.96 -5.40 2.20
C ALA A 69 -8.85 -6.18 3.52
N ALA A 70 -8.99 -5.52 4.67
CA ALA A 70 -8.95 -6.18 5.96
C ALA A 70 -10.16 -7.10 6.18
N SER A 71 -11.34 -6.74 5.69
CA SER A 71 -12.53 -7.59 5.73
C SER A 71 -12.30 -8.89 4.97
N GLU A 72 -11.84 -8.81 3.71
CA GLU A 72 -11.55 -9.98 2.87
C GLU A 72 -10.45 -10.88 3.43
N LEU A 73 -9.42 -10.29 4.03
CA LEU A 73 -8.32 -11.03 4.65
C LEU A 73 -8.67 -11.58 6.04
N GLY A 74 -9.83 -11.23 6.60
CA GLY A 74 -10.26 -11.60 7.94
C GLY A 74 -9.45 -10.92 9.05
N LEU A 75 -8.95 -9.71 8.79
CA LEU A 75 -8.12 -8.88 9.65
C LEU A 75 -8.85 -7.65 10.22
N LEU A 76 -10.15 -7.48 9.94
CA LEU A 76 -10.94 -6.31 10.36
C LEU A 76 -10.85 -6.00 11.87
N HIS A 77 -10.70 -7.04 12.71
CA HIS A 77 -10.52 -6.93 14.15
C HIS A 77 -9.26 -6.14 14.57
N LEU A 78 -8.25 -6.04 13.70
CA LEU A 78 -7.04 -5.25 13.95
C LEU A 78 -7.25 -3.76 13.71
N LEU A 79 -8.25 -3.39 12.92
CA LEU A 79 -8.59 -1.99 12.65
C LEU A 79 -9.41 -1.35 13.78
N SER A 80 -9.79 -2.12 14.80
CA SER A 80 -10.45 -1.59 16.00
C SER A 80 -9.52 -0.71 16.87
N ASP A 81 -8.20 -0.78 16.66
CA ASP A 81 -7.23 0.12 17.24
C ASP A 81 -6.98 1.29 16.28
N GLU A 82 -7.55 2.46 16.59
CA GLU A 82 -7.40 3.69 15.78
C GLU A 82 -5.94 4.15 15.65
N GLY A 83 -5.12 3.93 16.67
CA GLY A 83 -3.70 4.27 16.64
C GLY A 83 -2.93 3.38 15.65
N LEU A 84 -3.23 2.09 15.65
CA LEU A 84 -2.67 1.14 14.68
C LEU A 84 -3.16 1.45 13.26
N TYR A 85 -4.45 1.70 13.09
CA TYR A 85 -5.07 2.09 11.82
C TYR A 85 -4.33 3.28 11.19
N LEU A 86 -4.21 4.40 11.91
CA LEU A 86 -3.55 5.61 11.41
C LEU A 86 -2.05 5.42 11.16
N LYS A 87 -1.42 4.48 11.86
CA LYS A 87 -0.01 4.14 11.64
C LYS A 87 0.17 3.32 10.36
N VAL A 88 -0.74 2.39 10.07
CA VAL A 88 -0.71 1.59 8.85
C VAL A 88 -0.96 2.48 7.63
N CYS A 89 -2.00 3.33 7.65
CA CYS A 89 -2.26 4.28 6.55
C CYS A 89 -1.04 5.15 6.24
N ARG A 90 -0.47 5.80 7.27
CA ARG A 90 0.73 6.63 7.10
C ARG A 90 1.92 5.87 6.53
N GLU A 91 2.13 4.62 6.97
CA GLU A 91 3.25 3.83 6.49
C GLU A 91 3.06 3.33 5.06
N VAL A 92 1.82 2.98 4.69
CA VAL A 92 1.45 2.61 3.32
C VAL A 92 1.62 3.80 2.39
N ASP A 93 1.03 4.95 2.69
CA ASP A 93 1.17 6.18 1.90
C ASP A 93 2.64 6.59 1.74
N ARG A 94 3.41 6.50 2.83
CA ARG A 94 4.84 6.77 2.81
C ARG A 94 5.58 5.81 1.88
N GLN A 95 5.25 4.52 1.88
CA GLN A 95 5.92 3.55 1.02
C GLN A 95 5.48 3.66 -0.45
N LEU A 96 4.21 3.91 -0.70
CA LEU A 96 3.68 4.17 -2.03
C LEU A 96 4.18 5.50 -2.59
N SER A 97 4.63 6.46 -1.77
CA SER A 97 5.22 7.68 -2.31
C SER A 97 6.47 7.46 -3.19
N TRP A 98 7.10 6.28 -3.17
CA TRP A 98 8.36 6.03 -3.88
C TRP A 98 8.46 4.71 -4.63
N ARG A 99 7.63 3.71 -4.34
CA ARG A 99 7.67 2.42 -5.05
C ARG A 99 6.27 1.79 -5.14
N PRO A 100 6.02 0.94 -6.15
CA PRO A 100 4.74 0.25 -6.32
C PRO A 100 4.58 -0.95 -5.36
N VAL A 101 5.27 -0.95 -4.21
CA VAL A 101 5.24 -2.06 -3.25
C VAL A 101 5.35 -1.58 -1.80
N VAL A 102 4.50 -2.12 -0.93
CA VAL A 102 4.54 -1.90 0.50
C VAL A 102 4.88 -3.19 1.21
N LEU A 103 5.76 -3.10 2.20
CA LEU A 103 6.10 -4.20 3.08
C LEU A 103 5.83 -3.76 4.52
N LEU A 104 4.89 -4.45 5.18
CA LEU A 104 4.58 -4.29 6.60
C LEU A 104 4.95 -5.58 7.32
N SER A 105 5.44 -5.46 8.55
CA SER A 105 5.75 -6.61 9.39
C SER A 105 5.32 -6.33 10.83
N CYS A 106 4.67 -7.31 11.43
CA CYS A 106 4.44 -7.39 12.87
C CYS A 106 4.82 -8.80 13.37
N PRO A 107 4.83 -9.05 14.69
CA PRO A 107 5.08 -10.39 15.23
C PRO A 107 4.11 -11.47 14.72
N GLU A 108 2.88 -11.09 14.42
CA GLU A 108 1.78 -11.99 14.09
C GLU A 108 1.74 -12.39 12.61
N PHE A 109 2.24 -11.55 11.71
CA PHE A 109 2.30 -11.79 10.26
C PHE A 109 3.11 -10.72 9.52
N ARG A 110 3.34 -10.95 8.23
CA ARG A 110 3.90 -9.99 7.28
C ARG A 110 2.87 -9.68 6.21
N ILE A 111 2.79 -8.43 5.78
CA ILE A 111 1.94 -8.00 4.67
C ILE A 111 2.84 -7.47 3.56
N LYS A 112 2.58 -7.93 2.34
CA LYS A 112 3.09 -7.34 1.11
C LYS A 112 1.91 -6.81 0.31
N LEU A 113 1.95 -5.54 -0.07
CA LEU A 113 1.02 -4.95 -1.02
C LEU A 113 1.80 -4.63 -2.29
N ASP A 114 1.37 -5.17 -3.42
CA ASP A 114 1.91 -4.86 -4.75
C ASP A 114 0.86 -4.07 -5.53
N LEU A 115 1.23 -2.97 -6.20
CA LEU A 115 0.36 -2.40 -7.22
C LEU A 115 0.30 -3.35 -8.42
N VAL A 116 -0.90 -3.51 -8.99
CA VAL A 116 -1.15 -4.42 -10.11
C VAL A 116 -2.02 -3.73 -11.15
N GLU A 117 -1.95 -4.17 -12.40
CA GLU A 117 -2.83 -3.66 -13.46
C GLU A 117 -4.31 -3.93 -13.10
N PRO A 118 -5.22 -3.01 -13.45
CA PRO A 118 -6.66 -3.19 -13.22
C PRO A 118 -7.22 -4.40 -13.98
N GLN A 119 -8.23 -5.08 -13.41
CA GLN A 119 -8.87 -6.26 -14.03
C GLN A 119 -10.25 -5.96 -14.63
#